data_AF-A0A3N5RRM2-F1
#
_entry.id   AF-A0A3N5RRM2-F1
#
_cell.length_a   1.000
_cell.length_b   1.000
_cell.length_c   1.000
_cell.angle_alpha   90.00
_cell.angle_beta   90.00
_cell.angle_gamma   90.00
#
_symmetry.space_group_name_H-M   'P 1'
#
loop_
_entity.id
_entity.type
_entity.pdbx_description
1 polymer ?
#
loop_
_entity_poly.entity_id
_entity_poly.type
_entity_poly.pdbx_seq_one_letter_code
_entity_poly.pdbx_strand_id
1 'polypeptide(L)'
;MNLTDLESTIQIDAKLCGSLHRRRIAYSVTDFHHSLYINKKDIILGQIRACDLLYKYAIDTLDRNVLRKEILDLKLMLDLIE
;
A
#
# COMPACT_ATOMS: atom_id res chain seq x y z
N MET A 1 -20.86 23.89 -11.89
CA MET A 1 -19.48 23.72 -11.41
C MET A 1 -19.25 22.22 -11.41
N ASN A 2 -18.57 21.71 -12.42
CA ASN A 2 -18.51 20.28 -12.68
C ASN A 2 -17.33 19.78 -11.86
N LEU A 3 -17.60 19.41 -10.62
CA LEU A 3 -16.65 18.63 -9.83
C LEU A 3 -16.61 17.26 -10.49
N THR A 4 -15.78 17.12 -11.53
CA THR A 4 -15.28 15.81 -11.90
C THR A 4 -14.70 15.23 -10.62
N ASP A 5 -15.34 14.16 -10.14
CA ASP A 5 -14.85 13.28 -9.08
C ASP A 5 -13.45 12.81 -9.46
N LEU A 6 -12.46 13.66 -9.21
CA LEU A 6 -11.10 13.21 -9.05
C LEU A 6 -11.11 12.55 -7.68
N GLU A 7 -11.59 11.29 -7.64
CA GLU A 7 -11.34 10.41 -6.52
C GLU A 7 -9.83 10.50 -6.28
N SER A 8 -9.44 11.27 -5.26
CA SER A 8 -8.05 11.53 -4.94
C SER A 8 -7.49 10.22 -4.41
N THR A 9 -7.09 9.34 -5.32
CA THR A 9 -6.47 8.08 -4.97
C THR A 9 -5.12 8.42 -4.38
N ILE A 10 -4.99 8.24 -3.05
CA ILE A 10 -3.74 8.46 -2.34
C ILE A 10 -2.64 7.65 -3.02
N GLN A 11 -1.59 8.35 -3.50
CA GLN A 11 -0.48 7.69 -4.13
C GLN A 11 0.49 7.21 -3.04
N ILE A 12 0.55 5.90 -2.86
CA ILE A 12 1.41 5.23 -1.89
C ILE A 12 2.44 4.40 -2.66
N ASP A 13 3.71 4.59 -2.31
CA ASP A 13 4.80 3.73 -2.72
C ASP A 13 5.10 2.72 -1.60
N ALA A 14 5.46 1.49 -1.99
CA ALA A 14 5.95 0.46 -1.09
C ALA A 14 7.41 0.12 -1.44
N LYS A 15 8.23 -0.11 -0.42
CA LYS A 15 9.62 -0.56 -0.57
C LYS A 15 9.91 -1.69 0.40
N LEU A 16 10.62 -2.71 -0.08
CA LEU A 16 11.19 -3.74 0.77
C LEU A 16 12.48 -3.22 1.39
N CYS A 17 12.58 -3.29 2.71
CA CYS A 17 13.71 -2.79 3.49
C CYS A 17 14.17 -3.84 4.50
N GLY A 18 15.36 -3.65 5.07
CA GLY A 18 15.90 -4.50 6.13
C GLY A 18 16.84 -5.60 5.64
N SER A 19 17.39 -6.36 6.58
CA SER A 19 18.31 -7.47 6.31
C SER A 19 17.55 -8.76 5.98
N LEU A 20 18.26 -9.77 5.47
CA LEU A 20 17.70 -11.06 5.04
C LEU A 20 16.76 -11.70 6.08
N HIS A 21 17.08 -11.57 7.38
CA HIS A 21 16.29 -12.14 8.48
C HIS A 21 15.24 -11.18 9.07
N ARG A 22 15.20 -9.93 8.62
CA ARG A 22 14.30 -8.88 9.15
C ARG A 22 13.78 -8.00 8.02
N ARG A 23 13.29 -8.63 6.95
CA ARG A 23 12.59 -7.93 5.86
C ARG A 23 11.33 -7.26 6.39
N ARG A 24 11.12 -6.02 5.99
CA ARG A 24 9.96 -5.18 6.31
C ARG A 24 9.53 -4.43 5.06
N ILE A 25 8.29 -3.98 5.05
CA ILE A 25 7.77 -3.10 4.01
C ILE A 25 7.61 -1.70 4.61
N ALA A 26 8.20 -0.71 3.95
CA ALA A 26 8.04 0.69 4.27
C ALA A 26 7.13 1.35 3.23
N TYR A 27 6.27 2.23 3.69
CA TYR A 27 5.34 2.99 2.86
C TYR A 27 5.70 4.47 2.85
N SER A 28 5.56 5.11 1.71
CA SER A 28 5.66 6.57 1.59
C SER A 28 4.51 7.10 0.75
N VAL A 29 3.91 8.19 1.21
CA VAL A 29 2.89 8.93 0.46
C VAL A 29 3.61 9.95 -0.42
N THR A 30 3.49 9.84 -1.74
CA THR A 30 4.25 10.66 -2.70
C THR A 30 3.54 11.94 -3.08
N ASP A 31 2.21 11.95 -3.05
CA ASP A 31 1.43 13.12 -3.39
C ASP A 31 0.27 13.32 -2.42
N PHE A 32 0.23 14.50 -1.81
CA PHE A 32 -0.75 14.91 -0.82
C PHE A 32 -1.29 16.29 -1.17
N HIS A 33 -1.87 16.41 -2.36
CA HIS A 33 -2.54 17.63 -2.77
C HIS A 33 -3.99 17.67 -2.24
N HIS A 34 -4.23 18.57 -1.28
CA HIS A 34 -5.54 19.14 -0.90
C HIS A 34 -6.52 18.34 -0.01
N SER A 35 -6.17 17.20 0.58
CA SER A 35 -7.07 16.56 1.56
C SER A 35 -6.72 17.01 3.00
N LEU A 36 -7.68 17.56 3.74
CA LEU A 36 -7.53 17.80 5.20
C LEU A 36 -7.75 16.52 6.01
N TYR A 37 -8.23 15.47 5.35
CA TYR A 37 -8.62 14.19 5.94
C TYR A 37 -8.36 13.07 4.94
N ILE A 38 -7.80 11.95 5.41
CA ILE A 38 -7.62 10.74 4.61
C ILE A 38 -8.39 9.63 5.32
N ASN A 39 -9.22 8.92 4.58
CA ASN A 39 -9.86 7.74 5.12
C ASN A 39 -8.81 6.62 5.29
N LYS A 40 -8.81 5.98 6.46
CA LYS A 40 -7.99 4.81 6.73
C LYS A 40 -8.22 3.69 5.70
N LYS A 41 -9.46 3.56 5.18
CA LYS A 41 -9.81 2.64 4.09
C LYS A 41 -8.95 2.92 2.84
N ASP A 42 -8.82 4.18 2.46
CA ASP A 42 -8.06 4.60 1.27
C ASP A 42 -6.56 4.36 1.45
N ILE A 43 -6.03 4.56 2.67
CA ILE A 43 -4.64 4.23 2.99
C ILE A 43 -4.37 2.74 2.80
N ILE A 44 -5.22 1.88 3.36
CA ILE A 44 -5.06 0.43 3.27
C ILE A 44 -5.17 -0.03 1.81
N LEU A 45 -6.14 0.49 1.05
CA LEU A 45 -6.28 0.21 -0.37
C LEU A 45 -5.05 0.67 -1.17
N GLY A 46 -4.50 1.84 -0.87
CA GLY A 46 -3.26 2.34 -1.46
C GLY A 46 -2.06 1.43 -1.15
N GLN A 47 -1.92 0.98 0.09
CA GLN A 47 -0.86 0.05 0.51
C GLN A 47 -0.97 -1.31 -0.21
N ILE A 48 -2.18 -1.85 -0.35
CA ILE A 48 -2.41 -3.11 -1.10
C ILE A 48 -1.95 -2.95 -2.55
N ARG A 49 -2.38 -1.88 -3.23
CA ARG A 49 -1.97 -1.60 -4.62
C ARG A 49 -0.45 -1.46 -4.76
N ALA A 50 0.18 -0.77 -3.82
CA ALA A 50 1.64 -0.58 -3.79
C ALA A 50 2.38 -1.91 -3.60
N CYS A 51 1.89 -2.77 -2.70
CA CYS A 51 2.46 -4.10 -2.47
C CYS A 51 2.27 -5.04 -3.67
N ASP A 52 1.08 -5.03 -4.30
CA ASP A 52 0.82 -5.82 -5.52
C ASP A 52 1.76 -5.39 -6.67
N LEU A 53 1.98 -4.08 -6.83
CA LEU A 53 2.92 -3.55 -7.82
C LEU A 53 4.34 -4.02 -7.51
N LEU A 54 4.79 -3.90 -6.26
CA LEU A 54 6.11 -4.35 -5.86
C LEU A 54 6.28 -5.87 -6.01
N TYR A 55 5.24 -6.66 -5.72
CA TYR A 55 5.22 -8.12 -5.90
C TYR A 55 5.40 -8.53 -7.36
N LYS A 56 4.81 -7.78 -8.30
CA LYS A 56 4.96 -8.01 -9.74
C LYS A 56 6.43 -7.95 -10.19
N TYR A 57 7.23 -7.06 -9.59
CA TYR A 57 8.63 -6.86 -9.94
C TYR A 57 9.62 -7.58 -9.02
N ALA A 58 9.17 -8.14 -7.89
CA ALA A 58 10.01 -8.90 -6.98
C ALA A 58 10.47 -10.22 -7.63
N ILE A 59 11.79 -10.40 -7.73
CA ILE A 59 12.44 -11.60 -8.28
C ILE A 59 12.70 -12.62 -7.18
N ASP A 60 13.13 -12.15 -6.01
CA ASP A 60 13.50 -13.00 -4.88
C ASP A 60 12.26 -13.62 -4.22
N THR A 61 12.33 -14.93 -3.92
CA THR A 61 11.21 -15.70 -3.37
C THR A 61 10.90 -15.32 -1.92
N LEU A 62 11.92 -14.94 -1.14
CA LEU A 62 11.75 -14.47 0.23
C LEU A 62 11.03 -13.12 0.22
N ASP A 63 11.42 -12.21 -0.68
CA ASP A 63 10.76 -10.92 -0.88
C ASP A 63 9.29 -11.09 -1.29
N ARG A 64 9.00 -12.01 -2.21
CA ARG A 64 7.63 -12.38 -2.59
C ARG A 64 6.80 -12.91 -1.44
N ASN A 65 7.38 -13.75 -0.58
CA ASN A 65 6.68 -14.30 0.58
C ASN A 65 6.33 -13.21 1.61
N VAL A 66 7.24 -12.27 1.84
CA VAL A 66 7.01 -11.12 2.72
C VAL A 66 5.88 -10.25 2.17
N LEU A 67 5.91 -9.93 0.87
CA LEU A 67 4.86 -9.14 0.21
C LEU A 67 3.50 -9.84 0.24
N ARG A 68 3.46 -11.15 -0.02
CA ARG A 68 2.20 -11.91 0.02
C ARG A 68 1.58 -11.91 1.41
N LYS A 69 2.41 -12.05 2.45
CA LYS A 69 1.95 -11.98 3.84
C LYS A 69 1.36 -10.59 4.13
N GLU A 70 2.09 -9.53 3.79
CA GLU A 70 1.64 -8.16 4.01
C GLU A 70 0.30 -7.87 3.32
N ILE A 71 0.14 -8.31 2.06
CA ILE A 71 -1.13 -8.14 1.33
C ILE A 71 -2.29 -8.85 2.02
N LEU A 72 -2.06 -10.04 2.59
CA LEU A 72 -3.09 -10.77 3.33
C LEU A 72 -3.46 -10.04 4.64
N ASP A 73 -2.44 -9.57 5.38
CA ASP A 73 -2.65 -8.85 6.63
C ASP A 73 -3.40 -7.52 6.39
N LEU A 74 -3.08 -6.80 5.30
CA LEU A 74 -3.79 -5.59 4.89
C LEU A 74 -5.23 -5.85 4.45
N LYS A 75 -5.49 -6.93 3.71
CA LYS A 75 -6.86 -7.33 3.33
C LYS A 75 -7.69 -7.67 4.56
N LEU A 76 -7.12 -8.43 5.50
CA LEU A 76 -7.79 -8.71 6.77
C LEU A 76 -8.11 -7.42 7.53
N MET A 77 -7.16 -6.47 7.58
CA MET A 77 -7.37 -5.18 8.23
C MET A 77 -8.46 -4.35 7.52
N LEU A 78 -8.55 -4.44 6.20
CA LEU A 78 -9.61 -3.80 5.42
C LEU A 78 -10.98 -4.37 5.77
N ASP A 79 -11.11 -5.70 5.78
CA ASP A 79 -12.34 -6.42 6.11
C ASP A 79 -12.83 -6.10 7.53
N LEU A 80 -11.92 -5.83 8.48
CA LEU A 80 -12.24 -5.46 9.86
C LEU A 80 -12.74 -4.02 10.02
N ILE A 81 -12.54 -3.17 9.01
CA ILE A 81 -12.94 -1.74 9.02
C ILE A 81 -14.19 -1.52 8.16
N GLU A 82 -14.66 -2.54 7.43
CA GLU A 82 -15.93 -2.50 6.69
C GLU A 82 -17.17 -2.52 7.58
#